data_AF-A0A0B0EH18-F1
#
_entry.id   AF-A0A0B0EH18-F1
#
_cell.length_a   1.000
_cell.length_b   1.000
_cell.length_c   1.000
_cell.angle_alpha   90.00
_cell.angle_beta   90.00
_cell.angle_gamma   90.00
#
_symmetry.space_group_name_H-M   'P 1'
#
loop_
_entity.id
_entity.type
_entity.pdbx_description
1 polymer ?
#
loop_
_entity_poly.entity_id
_entity_poly.type
_entity_poly.pdbx_seq_one_letter_code
_entity_poly.pdbx_strand_id
1 'polypeptide(L)'
;MSKNNPFSDIRMMKWVTRLLSFQIDGRLNNGYSFSPYLIHITPTNLCNLRCKMCGQWGETGNYSKKDSDLLNETMNIEEFERLIDDVAKFSPTIFLTGGEPFYFKDIIRLIEYIKKKNLICWVITNGTLLEKYADDIVKIGVDVLYISVDGPEHVHNEIRGIHNGYRKIASGIKKSHSGKGKI
;
A
#
# COMPACT_ATOMS: atom_id res chain seq x y z
N MET A 1 1.18 -34.22 26.45
CA MET A 1 1.12 -32.74 26.47
C MET A 1 -0.34 -32.33 26.67
N SER A 2 -0.58 -31.43 27.63
CA SER A 2 -1.85 -31.21 28.34
C SER A 2 -3.07 -30.89 27.45
N LYS A 3 -4.20 -31.57 27.69
CA LYS A 3 -5.53 -31.35 27.06
C LYS A 3 -6.30 -30.14 27.62
N ASN A 4 -5.65 -29.26 28.39
CA ASN A 4 -6.27 -28.09 29.01
C ASN A 4 -5.62 -26.78 28.53
N ASN A 5 -5.57 -26.56 27.21
CA ASN A 5 -5.23 -25.24 26.68
C ASN A 5 -6.54 -24.48 26.36
N PRO A 6 -6.98 -23.51 27.17
CA PRO A 6 -8.20 -22.74 26.90
C PRO A 6 -8.13 -21.92 25.60
N PHE A 7 -6.96 -21.82 24.97
CA PHE A 7 -6.75 -21.15 23.69
C PHE A 7 -6.85 -22.07 22.46
N SER A 8 -7.16 -23.36 22.63
CA SER A 8 -7.26 -24.29 21.48
C SER A 8 -8.53 -24.13 20.65
N ASP A 9 -9.57 -23.47 21.18
CA ASP A 9 -10.83 -23.28 20.45
C ASP A 9 -10.95 -21.86 19.87
N ILE A 10 -10.17 -21.63 18.82
CA ILE A 10 -10.16 -20.40 18.01
C ILE A 10 -11.58 -20.04 17.50
N ARG A 11 -12.50 -21.01 17.44
CA ARG A 11 -13.90 -20.77 17.06
C ARG A 11 -14.63 -19.89 18.05
N MET A 12 -14.53 -20.16 19.35
CA MET A 12 -15.20 -19.34 20.38
C MET A 12 -14.64 -17.92 20.37
N MET A 13 -13.31 -17.78 20.26
CA MET A 13 -12.67 -16.46 20.20
C MET A 13 -13.11 -15.67 18.97
N LYS A 14 -13.21 -16.30 17.79
CA LYS A 14 -13.76 -15.72 16.56
C LYS A 14 -15.24 -15.36 16.70
N TRP A 15 -16.03 -16.17 17.37
CA TRP A 15 -17.44 -15.89 17.63
C TRP A 15 -17.61 -14.70 18.59
N VAL A 16 -16.79 -14.61 19.63
CA VAL A 16 -16.80 -13.48 20.57
C VAL A 16 -16.31 -12.20 19.89
N THR A 17 -15.22 -12.24 19.11
CA THR A 17 -14.77 -11.06 18.34
C THR A 17 -15.80 -10.65 17.32
N ARG A 18 -16.47 -11.60 16.65
CA ARG A 18 -17.54 -11.32 15.69
C ARG A 18 -18.78 -10.75 16.37
N LEU A 19 -19.19 -11.27 17.53
CA LEU A 19 -20.32 -10.73 18.29
C LEU A 19 -20.03 -9.33 18.82
N LEU A 20 -18.83 -9.09 19.36
CA LEU A 20 -18.39 -7.78 19.80
C LEU A 20 -18.27 -6.80 18.63
N SER A 21 -17.71 -7.23 17.49
CA SER A 21 -17.62 -6.38 16.30
C SER A 21 -19.02 -6.03 15.77
N PHE A 22 -19.94 -7.01 15.67
CA PHE A 22 -21.32 -6.75 15.24
C PHE A 22 -22.11 -5.85 16.20
N GLN A 23 -21.80 -5.86 17.51
CA GLN A 23 -22.42 -4.96 18.48
C GLN A 23 -21.88 -3.53 18.39
N ILE A 24 -20.62 -3.35 17.97
CA ILE A 24 -19.99 -2.05 17.75
C ILE A 24 -20.40 -1.45 16.38
N ASP A 25 -20.59 -2.30 15.37
CA ASP A 25 -20.66 -1.93 13.95
C ASP A 25 -22.06 -1.50 13.44
N GLY A 26 -22.70 -0.57 14.15
CA GLY A 26 -23.85 0.18 13.60
C GLY A 26 -25.04 0.38 14.55
N ARG A 27 -25.16 -0.40 15.62
CA ARG A 27 -26.23 -0.21 16.62
C ARG A 27 -25.96 0.91 17.61
N LEU A 28 -24.69 1.23 17.88
CA LEU A 28 -24.30 2.24 18.86
C LEU A 28 -24.30 3.67 18.32
N ASN A 29 -24.34 3.85 17.00
CA ASN A 29 -24.14 5.14 16.36
C ASN A 29 -25.32 5.52 15.44
N ASN A 30 -26.55 5.15 15.84
CA ASN A 30 -27.80 5.45 15.12
C ASN A 30 -27.81 5.08 13.62
N GLY A 31 -27.13 3.99 13.25
CA GLY A 31 -27.01 3.55 11.85
C GLY A 31 -25.89 4.23 11.04
N TYR A 32 -25.04 5.05 11.67
CA TYR A 32 -23.87 5.67 11.05
C TYR A 32 -22.59 4.89 11.37
N SER A 33 -21.67 4.79 10.41
CA SER A 33 -20.33 4.25 10.65
C SER A 33 -19.41 5.31 11.29
N PHE A 34 -18.31 4.87 11.90
CA PHE A 34 -17.23 5.76 12.29
C PHE A 34 -16.55 6.39 11.07
N SER A 35 -15.83 7.49 11.28
CA SER A 35 -14.98 8.06 10.24
C SER A 35 -13.97 7.03 9.71
N PRO A 36 -13.62 7.06 8.41
CA PRO A 36 -12.74 6.07 7.82
C PRO A 36 -11.37 6.13 8.47
N TYR A 37 -10.91 5.00 9.01
CA TYR A 37 -9.57 4.87 9.57
C TYR A 37 -8.48 4.82 8.49
N LEU A 38 -8.79 4.22 7.35
CA LEU A 38 -7.86 3.94 6.25
C LEU A 38 -8.51 4.27 4.92
N ILE A 39 -7.83 5.03 4.07
CA ILE A 39 -8.26 5.35 2.71
C ILE A 39 -7.22 4.84 1.73
N HIS A 40 -7.64 3.96 0.83
CA HIS A 40 -6.80 3.43 -0.23
C HIS A 40 -6.89 4.34 -1.46
N ILE A 41 -5.75 4.87 -1.89
CA ILE A 41 -5.66 5.69 -3.11
C ILE A 41 -4.80 4.95 -4.12
N THR A 42 -5.28 4.90 -5.36
CA THR A 42 -4.54 4.34 -6.51
C THR A 42 -4.14 5.48 -7.44
N PRO A 43 -2.92 6.04 -7.32
CA PRO A 43 -2.49 7.17 -8.15
C PRO A 43 -2.34 6.78 -9.61
N THR A 44 -2.02 5.51 -9.88
CA THR A 44 -1.89 4.97 -11.23
C THR A 44 -2.23 3.50 -11.28
N ASN A 45 -2.83 3.08 -12.39
CA ASN A 45 -3.01 1.68 -12.73
C ASN A 45 -1.74 1.09 -13.38
N LEU A 46 -0.77 1.91 -13.79
CA LEU A 46 0.45 1.47 -14.45
C LEU A 46 1.39 0.79 -13.46
N CYS A 47 2.04 -0.27 -13.94
CA CYS A 47 3.04 -1.01 -13.18
C CYS A 47 4.21 -1.38 -14.11
N ASN A 48 5.43 -1.30 -13.59
CA ASN A 48 6.64 -1.70 -14.31
C ASN A 48 6.91 -3.22 -14.28
N LEU A 49 6.03 -4.02 -13.67
CA LEU A 49 6.12 -5.48 -13.60
C LEU A 49 4.88 -6.15 -14.22
N ARG A 50 5.00 -7.45 -14.52
CA ARG A 50 3.92 -8.32 -15.01
C ARG A 50 3.86 -9.59 -14.18
N CYS A 51 3.64 -9.43 -12.89
CA CYS A 51 3.68 -10.54 -11.93
C CYS A 51 2.58 -11.56 -12.25
N LYS A 52 2.91 -12.86 -12.29
CA LYS A 52 1.99 -13.95 -12.68
C LYS A 52 0.69 -13.93 -11.88
N MET A 53 0.78 -13.74 -10.57
CA MET A 53 -0.35 -13.77 -9.63
C MET A 53 -1.16 -12.46 -9.54
N CYS A 54 -0.72 -11.39 -10.20
CA CYS A 54 -1.28 -10.06 -9.96
C CYS A 54 -2.73 -9.95 -10.46
N GLY A 55 -3.64 -9.55 -9.58
CA GLY A 55 -5.05 -9.32 -9.95
C GLY A 55 -5.28 -8.15 -10.91
N GLN A 56 -4.28 -7.30 -11.14
CA GLN A 56 -4.33 -6.22 -12.13
C GLN A 56 -3.65 -6.63 -13.44
N TRP A 57 -2.35 -6.93 -13.39
CA TRP A 57 -1.50 -7.12 -14.58
C TRP A 57 -1.09 -8.57 -14.85
N GLY A 58 -1.46 -9.52 -13.96
CA GLY A 58 -1.14 -10.93 -14.13
C GLY A 58 -1.97 -11.59 -15.23
N GLU A 59 -1.75 -12.88 -15.44
CA GLU A 59 -2.35 -13.63 -16.56
C GLU A 59 -3.89 -13.55 -16.56
N THR A 60 -4.49 -13.63 -15.38
CA THR A 60 -5.94 -13.49 -15.15
C THR A 60 -6.33 -12.12 -14.61
N GLY A 61 -5.41 -11.15 -14.65
CA GLY A 61 -5.60 -9.82 -14.10
C GLY A 61 -6.62 -8.99 -14.89
N ASN A 62 -7.28 -8.06 -14.19
CA ASN A 62 -8.33 -7.22 -14.77
C ASN A 62 -7.84 -6.30 -15.91
N TYR A 63 -6.53 -6.10 -16.06
CA TYR A 63 -5.93 -5.19 -17.04
C TYR A 63 -5.17 -5.92 -18.17
N SER A 64 -5.03 -7.25 -18.10
CA SER A 64 -4.25 -8.02 -19.09
C SER A 64 -4.85 -8.01 -20.51
N LYS A 65 -6.12 -7.63 -20.64
CA LYS A 65 -6.87 -7.57 -21.91
C LYS A 65 -7.54 -6.21 -22.16
N LYS A 66 -7.23 -5.18 -21.36
CA LYS A 66 -7.89 -3.87 -21.49
C LYS A 66 -7.15 -2.96 -22.45
N ASP A 67 -7.92 -2.06 -23.06
CA ASP A 67 -7.42 -0.99 -23.91
C ASP A 67 -6.41 -0.11 -23.13
N SER A 68 -5.32 0.27 -23.77
CA SER A 68 -4.21 0.97 -23.11
C SER A 68 -4.62 2.36 -22.62
N ASP A 69 -5.58 2.99 -23.28
CA ASP A 69 -5.92 4.39 -23.04
C ASP A 69 -6.60 4.57 -21.67
N LEU A 70 -7.52 3.68 -21.30
CA LEU A 70 -8.17 3.68 -19.99
C LEU A 70 -7.19 3.38 -18.83
N LEU A 71 -6.08 2.68 -19.11
CA LEU A 71 -5.05 2.39 -18.09
C LEU A 71 -4.12 3.57 -17.84
N ASN A 72 -4.02 4.48 -18.82
CA ASN A 72 -3.26 5.72 -18.71
C ASN A 72 -4.05 6.85 -18.07
N GLU A 73 -5.39 6.73 -17.99
CA GLU A 73 -6.22 7.67 -17.26
C GLU A 73 -5.83 7.71 -15.78
N THR A 74 -5.43 8.89 -15.34
CA THR A 74 -5.09 9.20 -13.95
C THR A 74 -5.66 10.57 -13.63
N MET A 75 -6.09 10.76 -12.39
CA MET A 75 -6.43 12.09 -11.89
C MET A 75 -5.18 12.97 -11.95
N ASN A 76 -5.37 14.26 -12.20
CA ASN A 76 -4.26 15.19 -12.05
C ASN A 76 -3.88 15.33 -10.56
N ILE A 77 -2.68 15.82 -10.31
CA ILE A 77 -2.17 15.93 -8.95
C ILE A 77 -3.00 16.90 -8.10
N GLU A 78 -3.54 17.97 -8.68
CA GLU A 78 -4.41 18.93 -8.01
C GLU A 78 -5.73 18.30 -7.52
N GLU A 79 -6.27 17.32 -8.25
CA GLU A 79 -7.44 16.54 -7.84
C GLU A 79 -7.13 15.63 -6.66
N PHE A 80 -5.96 15.01 -6.63
CA PHE A 80 -5.51 14.27 -5.44
C PHE A 80 -5.32 15.19 -4.25
N GLU A 81 -4.71 16.37 -4.43
CA GLU A 81 -4.53 17.36 -3.36
C GLU A 81 -5.89 17.78 -2.78
N ARG A 82 -6.89 18.04 -3.64
CA ARG A 82 -8.27 18.32 -3.20
C ARG A 82 -8.90 17.14 -2.45
N LEU A 83 -8.72 15.91 -2.93
CA LEU A 83 -9.19 14.71 -2.22
C LEU A 83 -8.57 14.62 -0.82
N ILE A 84 -7.27 14.88 -0.70
CA ILE A 84 -6.59 14.88 0.61
C ILE A 84 -7.16 15.98 1.51
N ASP A 85 -7.46 17.17 0.98
CA ASP A 85 -8.09 18.25 1.74
C ASP A 85 -9.46 17.86 2.30
N ASP A 86 -10.30 17.23 1.48
CA ASP A 86 -11.64 16.82 1.87
C ASP A 86 -11.64 15.80 3.02
N VAL A 87 -10.64 14.91 3.04
CA VAL A 87 -10.55 13.83 4.03
C VAL A 87 -9.68 14.18 5.24
N ALA A 88 -8.83 15.20 5.17
CA ALA A 88 -7.88 15.54 6.23
C ALA A 88 -8.55 15.76 7.60
N LYS A 89 -9.76 16.35 7.62
CA LYS A 89 -10.53 16.58 8.85
C LYS A 89 -10.90 15.30 9.61
N PHE A 90 -10.90 14.15 8.93
CA PHE A 90 -11.15 12.84 9.54
C PHE A 90 -9.87 12.16 10.02
N SER A 91 -8.70 12.73 9.75
CA SER A 91 -7.38 12.19 10.09
C SER A 91 -7.17 10.71 9.71
N PRO A 92 -7.53 10.28 8.48
CA PRO A 92 -7.32 8.91 8.07
C PRO A 92 -5.83 8.61 7.85
N THR A 93 -5.47 7.33 7.91
CA THR A 93 -4.23 6.85 7.28
C THR A 93 -4.46 6.77 5.77
N ILE A 94 -3.55 7.34 5.00
CA ILE A 94 -3.57 7.26 3.53
C ILE A 94 -2.68 6.11 3.09
N PHE A 95 -3.28 5.14 2.38
CA PHE A 95 -2.59 3.97 1.84
C PHE A 95 -2.47 4.07 0.32
N LEU A 96 -1.28 4.40 -0.16
CA LEU A 96 -0.98 4.49 -1.59
C LEU A 96 -0.68 3.11 -2.15
N THR A 97 -1.50 2.69 -3.12
CA THR A 97 -1.44 1.40 -3.81
C THR A 97 -1.69 1.59 -5.31
N GLY A 98 -1.99 0.52 -6.04
CA GLY A 98 -2.31 0.54 -7.46
C GLY A 98 -1.50 -0.46 -8.24
N GLY A 99 -1.10 -0.07 -9.45
CA GLY A 99 -0.09 -0.80 -10.21
C GLY A 99 1.25 -0.73 -9.47
N GLU A 100 1.99 0.36 -9.64
CA GLU A 100 3.15 0.69 -8.82
C GLU A 100 3.12 2.18 -8.46
N PRO A 101 2.93 2.57 -7.18
CA PRO A 101 2.86 3.98 -6.80
C PRO A 101 4.08 4.79 -7.25
N PHE A 102 5.29 4.23 -7.16
CA PHE A 102 6.51 4.93 -7.61
C PHE A 102 6.65 5.07 -9.13
N TYR A 103 5.71 4.50 -9.90
CA TYR A 103 5.60 4.72 -11.35
C TYR A 103 4.77 5.97 -11.68
N PHE A 104 3.96 6.47 -10.74
CA PHE A 104 3.22 7.71 -10.91
C PHE A 104 4.17 8.91 -10.90
N LYS A 105 4.07 9.77 -11.91
CA LYS A 105 5.02 10.88 -12.14
C LYS A 105 5.11 11.86 -10.97
N ASP A 106 3.99 12.12 -10.29
CA ASP A 106 3.88 13.11 -9.21
C ASP A 106 3.83 12.44 -7.81
N ILE A 107 4.28 11.19 -7.69
CA ILE A 107 4.20 10.43 -6.44
C ILE A 107 4.85 11.14 -5.25
N ILE A 108 6.01 11.78 -5.47
CA ILE A 108 6.72 12.50 -4.41
C ILE A 108 5.92 13.72 -3.95
N ARG A 109 5.39 14.52 -4.88
CA ARG A 109 4.51 15.66 -4.57
C ARG A 109 3.27 15.22 -3.80
N LEU A 110 2.66 14.09 -4.18
CA LEU A 110 1.49 13.56 -3.49
C LEU A 110 1.81 13.16 -2.05
N ILE A 111 2.92 12.44 -1.83
CA ILE A 111 3.35 12.05 -0.48
C ILE A 111 3.66 13.29 0.37
N GLU A 112 4.39 14.27 -0.18
CA GLU A 112 4.67 15.54 0.51
C GLU A 112 3.38 16.25 0.92
N TYR A 113 2.37 16.28 0.05
CA TYR A 113 1.09 16.90 0.35
C TYR A 113 0.34 16.18 1.48
N ILE A 114 0.31 14.84 1.46
CA ILE A 114 -0.27 14.02 2.53
C ILE A 114 0.41 14.34 3.87
N LYS A 115 1.75 14.38 3.89
CA LYS A 115 2.52 14.69 5.10
C LYS A 115 2.30 16.13 5.57
N LYS A 116 2.18 17.10 4.64
CA LYS A 116 1.86 18.50 4.95
C LYS A 116 0.50 18.65 5.64
N LYS A 117 -0.43 17.73 5.42
CA LYS A 117 -1.74 17.68 6.08
C LYS A 117 -1.72 16.91 7.41
N ASN A 118 -0.53 16.61 7.94
CA ASN A 118 -0.31 15.84 9.17
C ASN A 118 -0.97 14.45 9.14
N LEU A 119 -1.12 13.86 7.96
CA LEU A 119 -1.67 12.51 7.82
C LEU A 119 -0.54 11.46 7.83
N ILE A 120 -0.90 10.25 8.22
CA ILE A 120 -0.04 9.07 8.11
C ILE A 120 -0.08 8.58 6.66
N CYS A 121 1.09 8.33 6.08
CA CYS A 121 1.25 7.86 4.71
C CYS A 121 1.90 6.48 4.69
N TRP A 122 1.15 5.50 4.20
CA TRP A 122 1.62 4.14 3.94
C TRP A 122 1.73 3.96 2.42
N VAL A 123 2.81 3.35 1.96
CA VAL A 123 3.01 3.06 0.53
C VAL A 123 3.28 1.58 0.36
N ILE A 124 2.46 0.90 -0.44
CA ILE A 124 2.75 -0.46 -0.90
C ILE A 124 3.47 -0.40 -2.25
N THR A 125 4.60 -1.09 -2.35
CA THR A 125 5.47 -1.05 -3.54
C THR A 125 6.03 -2.44 -3.85
N ASN A 126 6.29 -2.69 -5.13
CA ASN A 126 7.10 -3.81 -5.59
C ASN A 126 8.59 -3.63 -5.29
N GLY A 127 9.00 -2.44 -4.86
CA GLY A 127 10.33 -2.13 -4.34
C GLY A 127 11.41 -1.92 -5.39
N THR A 128 11.13 -2.16 -6.68
CA THR A 128 12.15 -2.09 -7.74
C THR A 128 12.63 -0.67 -8.05
N LEU A 129 11.89 0.35 -7.60
CA LEU A 129 12.22 1.77 -7.77
C LEU A 129 12.69 2.43 -6.46
N LEU A 130 12.77 1.68 -5.35
CA LEU A 130 13.11 2.27 -4.05
C LEU A 130 14.46 2.96 -4.04
N GLU A 131 15.47 2.41 -4.72
CA GLU A 131 16.80 3.04 -4.77
C GLU A 131 16.78 4.43 -5.40
N LYS A 132 15.93 4.63 -6.42
CA LYS A 132 15.75 5.92 -7.09
C LYS A 132 15.14 6.95 -6.14
N TYR A 133 14.12 6.54 -5.37
CA TYR A 133 13.33 7.45 -4.51
C TYR A 133 13.76 7.45 -3.04
N ALA A 134 14.78 6.69 -2.67
CA ALA A 134 15.17 6.47 -1.27
C ALA A 134 15.42 7.78 -0.50
N ASP A 135 16.10 8.75 -1.13
CA ASP A 135 16.45 10.01 -0.49
C ASP A 135 15.21 10.87 -0.24
N ASP A 136 14.30 10.93 -1.22
CA ASP A 136 13.01 11.64 -1.09
C ASP A 136 12.13 11.01 0.00
N ILE A 137 11.97 9.68 -0.03
CA ILE A 137 11.18 8.92 0.95
C ILE A 137 11.66 9.22 2.39
N VAL A 138 12.98 9.22 2.59
CA VAL A 138 13.59 9.43 3.91
C VAL A 138 13.47 10.90 4.34
N LYS A 139 13.72 11.84 3.41
CA LYS A 139 13.58 13.28 3.66
C LYS A 139 12.16 13.69 4.02
N ILE A 140 11.17 13.16 3.30
CA ILE A 140 9.75 13.48 3.50
C ILE A 140 9.20 12.83 4.78
N GLY A 141 9.81 11.74 5.23
CA GLY A 141 9.36 10.99 6.39
C GLY A 141 8.11 10.16 6.08
N VAL A 142 8.17 9.33 5.03
CA VAL A 142 7.15 8.30 4.79
C VAL A 142 7.06 7.38 6.01
N ASP A 143 5.86 7.20 6.56
CA ASP A 143 5.68 6.51 7.84
C ASP A 143 5.87 5.00 7.70
N VAL A 144 5.34 4.39 6.64
CA VAL A 144 5.42 2.94 6.41
C VAL A 144 5.61 2.62 4.93
N LEU A 145 6.60 1.76 4.65
CA LEU A 145 6.78 1.09 3.36
C LEU A 145 6.39 -0.39 3.48
N TYR A 146 5.37 -0.79 2.73
CA TYR A 146 5.00 -2.18 2.52
C TYR A 146 5.68 -2.70 1.24
N ILE A 147 6.76 -3.44 1.41
CA ILE A 147 7.53 -3.98 0.28
C ILE A 147 7.08 -5.40 0.00
N SER A 148 6.65 -5.64 -1.24
CA SER A 148 6.13 -6.94 -1.62
C SER A 148 7.26 -7.92 -1.96
N VAL A 149 7.40 -9.00 -1.20
CA VAL A 149 8.42 -10.05 -1.40
C VAL A 149 7.77 -11.44 -1.38
N ASP A 150 7.70 -12.10 -2.53
CA ASP A 150 6.96 -13.37 -2.68
C ASP A 150 7.79 -14.66 -2.51
N GLY A 151 8.99 -14.57 -1.92
CA GLY A 151 9.83 -15.74 -1.66
C GLY A 151 11.33 -15.47 -1.76
N PRO A 152 12.15 -16.53 -1.75
CA PRO A 152 13.59 -16.45 -2.05
C PRO A 152 13.85 -15.82 -3.43
N GLU A 153 15.06 -15.31 -3.66
CA GLU A 153 15.40 -14.52 -4.84
C GLU A 153 14.91 -15.14 -6.17
N HIS A 154 15.21 -16.42 -6.42
CA HIS A 154 14.80 -17.07 -7.67
C HIS A 154 13.26 -17.15 -7.81
N VAL A 155 12.55 -17.55 -6.75
CA VAL A 155 11.08 -17.65 -6.72
C VAL A 155 10.44 -16.28 -6.90
N HIS A 156 10.92 -15.28 -6.15
CA HIS A 156 10.43 -13.91 -6.22
C HIS A 156 10.56 -13.36 -7.65
N ASN A 157 11.77 -13.47 -8.22
CA ASN A 157 12.08 -12.98 -9.55
C ASN A 157 11.22 -13.65 -10.63
N GLU A 158 11.00 -14.97 -10.52
CA GLU A 158 10.14 -15.72 -11.42
C GLU A 158 8.66 -15.29 -11.33
N ILE A 159 8.10 -15.21 -10.11
CA ILE A 159 6.71 -14.81 -9.89
C ILE A 159 6.47 -13.38 -10.39
N ARG A 160 7.43 -12.48 -10.14
CA ARG A 160 7.34 -11.06 -10.48
C ARG A 160 7.66 -10.76 -11.95
N GLY A 161 8.18 -11.73 -12.69
CA GLY A 161 8.56 -11.57 -14.10
C GLY A 161 9.75 -10.64 -14.30
N ILE A 162 10.72 -10.64 -13.38
CA ILE A 162 11.89 -9.76 -13.40
C ILE A 162 13.15 -10.51 -12.97
N HIS A 163 14.26 -10.32 -13.69
CA HIS A 163 15.49 -11.07 -13.42
C HIS A 163 16.21 -10.72 -12.10
N ASN A 164 16.13 -9.47 -11.64
CA ASN A 164 16.89 -8.97 -10.48
C ASN A 164 16.06 -8.18 -9.46
N GLY A 165 14.74 -8.45 -9.38
CA GLY A 165 13.81 -7.72 -8.51
C GLY A 165 14.22 -7.76 -7.04
N TYR A 166 14.55 -8.96 -6.53
CA TYR A 166 14.97 -9.15 -5.14
C TYR A 166 16.20 -8.30 -4.77
N ARG A 167 17.21 -8.26 -5.65
CA ARG A 167 18.41 -7.44 -5.43
C ARG A 167 18.13 -5.94 -5.49
N LYS A 168 17.24 -5.49 -6.38
CA LYS A 168 16.80 -4.08 -6.43
C LYS A 168 16.12 -3.66 -5.13
N ILE A 169 15.25 -4.52 -4.58
CA ILE A 169 14.63 -4.29 -3.27
C ILE A 169 15.71 -4.12 -2.19
N ALA A 170 16.66 -5.06 -2.10
CA ALA A 170 17.73 -5.01 -1.10
C ALA A 170 18.58 -3.74 -1.21
N SER A 171 18.92 -3.33 -2.44
CA SER A 171 19.66 -2.09 -2.71
C SER A 171 18.88 -0.85 -2.26
N GLY A 172 17.59 -0.78 -2.59
CA GLY A 172 16.71 0.31 -2.18
C GLY A 172 16.59 0.42 -0.66
N ILE A 173 16.37 -0.71 0.04
CA ILE A 173 16.31 -0.74 1.51
C ILE A 173 17.62 -0.26 2.12
N LYS A 174 18.77 -0.74 1.62
CA LYS A 174 20.09 -0.33 2.09
C LYS A 174 20.28 1.18 1.96
N LYS A 175 19.90 1.74 0.80
CA LYS A 175 19.99 3.18 0.57
C LYS A 175 19.09 3.97 1.52
N SER A 176 17.82 3.59 1.66
CA SER A 176 16.87 4.21 2.59
C SER A 176 17.35 4.14 4.04
N HIS A 177 18.01 3.05 4.45
CA HIS A 177 18.60 2.94 5.78
C HIS A 177 19.78 3.91 5.97
N SER A 178 20.70 3.97 5.00
CA SER A 178 21.88 4.85 5.07
C SER A 178 21.54 6.35 5.07
N GLY A 179 20.39 6.73 4.51
CA GLY A 179 19.91 8.11 4.48
C GLY A 179 19.46 8.64 5.85
N LYS A 180 19.07 7.76 6.79
CA LYS A 180 18.56 8.17 8.12
C LYS A 180 19.59 8.87 9.01
N GLY A 181 20.89 8.73 8.71
CA GLY A 181 21.97 9.38 9.45
C GLY A 181 22.47 10.70 8.85
N LYS A 182 21.82 11.20 7.79
CA LYS A 182 22.23 12.41 7.05
C LYS A 182 21.26 13.59 7.19
N ILE A 183 20.19 13.43 7.99
CA ILE A 183 19.17 14.45 8.27
C ILE A 183 19.40 15.00 9.66
#